data_AF-A0AAD5NI95-F1
#
_entry.id   AF-A0AAD5NI95-F1
#
_cell.length_a   1.000
_cell.length_b   1.000
_cell.length_c   1.000
_cell.angle_alpha   90.00
_cell.angle_beta   90.00
_cell.angle_gamma   90.00
#
_symmetry.space_group_name_H-M   'P 1'
#
loop_
_entity.id
_entity.type
_entity.pdbx_description
1 polymer ?
#
loop_
_entity_poly.entity_id
_entity_poly.type
_entity_poly.pdbx_seq_one_letter_code
_entity_poly.pdbx_strand_id
1 'polypeptide(L)'
;MVHSQKRKKKYSMETRVTDSTAVTTTVFEKTVLDFDFRKLCSVSLSDFNVYACLVCGKYYQGRGQKSHAYTHSLEAGHHIYINLQTEKVYCLPDGYEINDPSLDDIMHVLNPRFTKEQLKQIDKNKLWSRALDGSDYLPGMVGLNNIMGTDFVNVTIQSLMRVAPFRNFFLICENYRHCKSPFVHRFGELTQKIWHARNFKGQVSPHEFLQAVMGRFQIGPQSKPFEFMSWLLNTLHKDLRTSKKNTSIIYDCFQGELEVVKEIPNKTGMKENEDDQNGVQKITEAEMEVDMIILQEKLVECHS
;
A
#
# COMPACT_ATOMS: atom_id res chain seq x y z
N MET A 1 -64.52 -8.06 44.88
CA MET A 1 -63.08 -7.71 44.80
C MET A 1 -62.30 -8.97 44.41
N VAL A 2 -62.00 -9.13 43.13
CA VAL A 2 -61.35 -10.33 42.58
C VAL A 2 -59.85 -10.04 42.47
N HIS A 3 -59.03 -10.66 43.32
CA HIS A 3 -57.57 -10.63 43.23
C HIS A 3 -57.10 -11.71 42.25
N SER A 4 -56.71 -11.32 41.04
CA SER A 4 -56.06 -12.20 40.07
C SER A 4 -54.54 -12.08 40.22
N GLN A 5 -53.91 -13.12 40.80
CA GLN A 5 -52.46 -13.29 40.82
C GLN A 5 -51.99 -13.77 39.44
N LYS A 6 -51.42 -12.86 38.62
CA LYS A 6 -50.68 -13.23 37.41
C LYS A 6 -49.23 -13.60 37.78
N ARG A 7 -48.91 -14.89 37.73
CA ARG A 7 -47.54 -15.42 37.78
C ARG A 7 -46.74 -14.89 36.58
N LYS A 8 -45.72 -14.06 36.84
CA LYS A 8 -44.68 -13.72 35.86
C LYS A 8 -43.73 -14.91 35.72
N LYS A 9 -43.78 -15.64 34.61
CA LYS A 9 -42.69 -16.56 34.21
C LYS A 9 -41.50 -15.72 33.75
N LYS A 10 -40.44 -15.74 34.54
CA LYS A 10 -39.13 -15.16 34.22
C LYS A 10 -38.45 -16.13 33.24
N TYR A 11 -38.43 -15.79 31.95
CA TYR A 11 -37.66 -16.57 30.98
C TYR A 11 -36.23 -16.03 31.00
N SER A 12 -35.37 -16.75 31.73
CA SER A 12 -33.92 -16.60 31.64
C SER A 12 -33.49 -17.33 30.37
N MET A 13 -32.95 -16.60 29.40
CA MET A 13 -32.32 -17.18 28.22
C MET A 13 -30.84 -16.78 28.24
N GLU A 14 -30.07 -17.44 29.11
CA GLU A 14 -28.65 -17.61 28.89
C GLU A 14 -28.50 -18.73 27.86
N THR A 15 -28.36 -18.35 26.60
CA THR A 15 -27.91 -19.28 25.55
C THR A 15 -26.68 -18.68 24.91
N ARG A 16 -25.52 -19.31 25.15
CA ARG A 16 -24.33 -19.10 24.33
C ARG A 16 -24.64 -19.64 22.95
N VAL A 17 -25.07 -18.77 22.05
CA VAL A 17 -25.31 -19.11 20.65
C VAL A 17 -24.00 -18.92 19.90
N THR A 18 -23.27 -20.01 19.66
CA THR A 18 -22.28 -20.10 18.59
C THR A 18 -23.06 -20.37 17.30
N ASP A 19 -23.72 -19.35 16.72
CA ASP A 19 -24.56 -19.55 15.53
C ASP A 19 -23.72 -19.46 14.25
N SER A 20 -23.33 -20.63 13.76
CA SER A 20 -22.81 -20.85 12.40
C SER A 20 -23.91 -20.64 11.32
N THR A 21 -25.16 -20.43 11.70
CA THR A 21 -26.31 -20.39 10.77
C THR A 21 -26.39 -19.09 9.94
N ALA A 22 -25.96 -17.94 10.47
CA ALA A 22 -26.02 -16.66 9.74
C ALA A 22 -25.11 -16.61 8.50
N VAL A 23 -24.00 -17.35 8.54
CA VAL A 23 -23.07 -17.49 7.40
C VAL A 23 -23.68 -18.37 6.31
N THR A 24 -24.49 -19.37 6.66
CA THR A 24 -25.00 -20.37 5.70
C THR A 24 -26.16 -19.89 4.81
N THR A 25 -26.89 -18.85 5.19
CA THR A 25 -28.04 -18.31 4.41
C THR A 25 -27.73 -17.02 3.65
N THR A 26 -26.61 -16.35 3.94
CA THR A 26 -26.26 -15.09 3.28
C THR A 26 -25.41 -15.36 2.04
N VAL A 27 -25.87 -14.91 0.87
CA VAL A 27 -25.07 -14.99 -0.36
C VAL A 27 -23.93 -13.96 -0.26
N PHE A 28 -22.70 -14.46 -0.10
CA PHE A 28 -21.50 -13.64 -0.19
C PHE A 28 -21.15 -13.39 -1.65
N GLU A 29 -21.27 -12.14 -2.08
CA GLU A 29 -20.83 -11.78 -3.43
C GLU A 29 -19.40 -11.24 -3.37
N LYS A 30 -18.42 -12.15 -3.36
CA LYS A 30 -16.99 -11.78 -3.29
C LYS A 30 -16.52 -10.95 -4.49
N THR A 31 -17.23 -11.02 -5.61
CA THR A 31 -16.94 -10.30 -6.86
C THR A 31 -17.16 -8.79 -6.75
N VAL A 32 -18.03 -8.32 -5.85
CA VAL A 32 -18.27 -6.88 -5.62
C VAL A 32 -17.31 -6.26 -4.59
N LEU A 33 -16.48 -7.07 -3.94
CA LEU A 33 -15.54 -6.60 -2.94
C LEU A 33 -14.31 -5.99 -3.62
N ASP A 34 -14.04 -4.73 -3.31
CA ASP A 34 -12.86 -4.02 -3.75
C ASP A 34 -12.24 -3.30 -2.56
N PHE A 35 -11.03 -3.68 -2.19
CA PHE A 35 -10.28 -3.13 -1.04
C PHE A 35 -9.11 -2.23 -1.48
N ASP A 36 -9.07 -1.82 -2.75
CA ASP A 36 -8.03 -0.94 -3.30
C ASP A 36 -8.35 0.55 -3.16
N PHE A 37 -9.56 0.88 -2.74
CA PHE A 37 -10.01 2.25 -2.54
C PHE A 37 -9.87 2.72 -1.10
N ARG A 38 -10.02 4.04 -0.93
CA ARG A 38 -9.93 4.69 0.36
C ARG A 38 -11.00 4.18 1.29
N LYS A 39 -10.60 3.85 2.51
CA LYS A 39 -11.44 3.31 3.58
C LYS A 39 -12.31 4.41 4.20
N LEU A 40 -13.16 5.06 3.39
CA LEU A 40 -14.10 6.11 3.80
C LEU A 40 -15.53 5.58 3.79
N CYS A 41 -16.35 6.06 4.71
CA CYS A 41 -17.79 5.82 4.65
C CYS A 41 -18.39 6.49 3.39
N SER A 42 -19.17 5.74 2.63
CA SER A 42 -19.86 6.23 1.42
C SER A 42 -20.94 7.27 1.69
N VAL A 43 -21.28 7.53 2.97
CA VAL A 43 -22.29 8.52 3.39
C VAL A 43 -21.63 9.73 4.06
N SER A 44 -20.87 9.54 5.15
CA SER A 44 -20.23 10.65 5.89
C SER A 44 -18.87 11.06 5.34
N LEU A 45 -18.28 10.28 4.43
CA LEU A 45 -16.88 10.41 3.99
C LEU A 45 -15.85 10.31 5.13
N SER A 46 -16.27 9.88 6.33
CA SER A 46 -15.39 9.69 7.47
C SER A 46 -14.55 8.42 7.31
N ASP A 47 -13.29 8.50 7.71
CA ASP A 47 -12.33 7.38 7.78
C ASP A 47 -12.33 6.66 9.15
N PHE A 48 -13.15 7.13 10.10
CA PHE A 48 -13.16 6.60 11.45
C PHE A 48 -14.11 5.40 11.59
N ASN A 49 -13.58 4.27 12.06
CA ASN A 49 -14.32 3.04 12.38
C ASN A 49 -15.23 2.58 11.22
N VAL A 50 -14.62 2.40 10.05
CA VAL A 50 -15.31 2.06 8.80
C VAL A 50 -15.42 0.54 8.62
N TYR A 51 -16.58 0.10 8.15
CA TYR A 51 -16.92 -1.28 7.88
C TYR A 51 -17.27 -1.46 6.41
N ALA A 52 -16.78 -2.51 5.77
CA ALA A 52 -17.25 -2.93 4.46
C ALA A 52 -18.40 -3.92 4.60
N CYS A 53 -19.49 -3.68 3.88
CA CYS A 53 -20.58 -4.62 3.74
C CYS A 53 -20.14 -5.77 2.81
N LEU A 54 -20.14 -7.01 3.30
CA LEU A 54 -19.68 -8.18 2.54
C LEU A 54 -20.71 -8.66 1.49
N VAL A 55 -21.87 -8.01 1.42
CA VAL A 55 -22.92 -8.31 0.44
C VAL A 55 -22.84 -7.37 -0.76
N CYS A 56 -22.58 -6.06 -0.56
CA CYS A 56 -22.55 -5.08 -1.67
C CYS A 56 -21.23 -4.34 -1.86
N GLY A 57 -20.20 -4.63 -1.05
CA GLY A 57 -18.88 -3.99 -1.13
C GLY A 57 -18.81 -2.53 -0.67
N LYS A 58 -19.94 -1.86 -0.39
CA LYS A 58 -19.96 -0.47 0.07
C LYS A 58 -19.47 -0.31 1.52
N TYR A 59 -18.91 0.85 1.81
CA TYR A 59 -18.28 1.16 3.09
C TYR A 59 -19.15 2.07 3.95
N TYR A 60 -19.30 1.75 5.22
CA TYR A 60 -20.18 2.46 6.15
C TYR A 60 -19.49 2.69 7.50
N GLN A 61 -19.74 3.85 8.09
CA GLN A 61 -19.17 4.20 9.39
C GLN A 61 -19.95 3.57 10.53
N GLY A 62 -19.20 3.00 11.49
CA GLY A 62 -19.65 2.56 12.80
C GLY A 62 -20.57 1.34 12.77
N ARG A 63 -20.80 0.73 13.93
CA ARG A 63 -21.69 -0.44 14.10
C ARG A 63 -22.78 -0.28 15.15
N GLY A 64 -22.90 0.91 15.76
CA GLY A 64 -23.92 1.20 16.77
C GLY A 64 -25.26 1.59 16.14
N GLN A 65 -26.35 1.62 16.93
CA GLN A 65 -27.72 1.83 16.43
C GLN A 65 -27.96 3.09 15.57
N LYS A 66 -27.11 4.11 15.70
CA LYS A 66 -27.17 5.37 14.92
C LYS A 66 -26.15 5.43 13.78
N SER A 67 -25.43 4.34 13.53
CA SER A 67 -24.36 4.30 12.55
C SER A 67 -24.90 4.00 11.16
N HIS A 68 -24.16 4.42 10.13
CA HIS A 68 -24.57 4.16 8.76
C HIS A 68 -24.55 2.66 8.41
N ALA A 69 -23.65 1.87 9.01
CA ALA A 69 -23.64 0.42 8.75
C ALA A 69 -24.86 -0.26 9.39
N TYR A 70 -25.27 0.19 10.59
CA TYR A 70 -26.46 -0.32 11.26
C TYR A 70 -27.72 0.01 10.46
N THR A 71 -27.88 1.29 10.04
CA THR A 71 -29.02 1.69 9.20
C THR A 71 -29.04 0.92 7.87
N HIS A 72 -27.88 0.79 7.21
CA HIS A 72 -27.75 0.01 5.97
C HIS A 72 -28.18 -1.46 6.16
N SER A 73 -27.87 -2.05 7.32
CA SER A 73 -28.22 -3.45 7.58
C SER A 73 -29.72 -3.69 7.67
N LEU A 74 -30.47 -2.70 8.18
CA LEU A 74 -31.93 -2.74 8.29
C LEU A 74 -32.60 -2.41 6.96
N GLU A 75 -32.12 -1.39 6.26
CA GLU A 75 -32.74 -0.90 5.02
C GLU A 75 -32.47 -1.83 3.83
N ALA A 76 -31.26 -2.37 3.71
CA ALA A 76 -30.87 -3.24 2.60
C ALA A 76 -30.99 -4.74 2.92
N GLY A 77 -31.18 -5.11 4.19
CA GLY A 77 -31.14 -6.52 4.61
C GLY A 77 -29.75 -7.16 4.45
N HIS A 78 -28.68 -6.35 4.50
CA HIS A 78 -27.31 -6.85 4.40
C HIS A 78 -26.74 -6.98 5.81
N HIS A 79 -26.43 -8.20 6.26
CA HIS A 79 -26.15 -8.43 7.68
C HIS A 79 -24.68 -8.59 8.03
N ILE A 80 -23.79 -8.77 7.06
CA ILE A 80 -22.40 -9.14 7.34
C ILE A 80 -21.44 -8.01 6.98
N TYR A 81 -20.63 -7.59 7.95
CA TYR A 81 -19.73 -6.45 7.84
C TYR A 81 -18.35 -6.76 8.39
N ILE A 82 -17.29 -6.40 7.67
CA ILE A 82 -15.91 -6.48 8.15
C ILE A 82 -15.39 -5.09 8.53
N ASN A 83 -14.77 -4.96 9.69
CA ASN A 83 -14.09 -3.73 10.08
C ASN A 83 -12.77 -3.60 9.29
N LEU A 84 -12.61 -2.50 8.56
CA LEU A 84 -11.47 -2.31 7.63
C LEU A 84 -10.12 -2.05 8.32
N GLN A 85 -10.10 -1.90 9.65
CA GLN A 85 -8.89 -1.68 10.45
C GLN A 85 -8.57 -2.88 11.35
N THR A 86 -9.57 -3.45 12.00
CA THR A 86 -9.39 -4.57 12.95
C THR A 86 -9.54 -5.94 12.32
N GLU A 87 -9.99 -6.01 11.05
CA GLU A 87 -10.23 -7.26 10.29
C GLU A 87 -11.30 -8.17 10.93
N LYS A 88 -11.99 -7.70 11.98
CA LYS A 88 -13.07 -8.42 12.66
C LYS A 88 -14.39 -8.31 11.88
N VAL A 89 -15.10 -9.42 11.79
CA VAL A 89 -16.40 -9.51 11.10
C VAL A 89 -17.53 -9.48 12.12
N TYR A 90 -18.62 -8.79 11.81
CA TYR A 90 -19.79 -8.64 12.66
C TYR A 90 -21.08 -8.88 11.89
N CYS A 91 -22.06 -9.47 12.58
CA CYS A 91 -23.45 -9.47 12.15
C CYS A 91 -24.12 -8.17 12.61
N LEU A 92 -24.79 -7.43 11.74
CA LEU A 92 -25.65 -6.29 12.07
C LEU A 92 -27.08 -6.57 11.61
N PRO A 93 -28.11 -6.15 12.37
CA PRO A 93 -28.06 -5.25 13.54
C PRO A 93 -27.68 -5.93 14.86
N ASP A 94 -27.59 -7.27 14.92
CA ASP A 94 -27.46 -8.03 16.17
C ASP A 94 -26.18 -7.74 16.97
N GLY A 95 -25.10 -7.33 16.29
CA GLY A 95 -23.88 -6.79 16.89
C GLY A 95 -22.85 -7.81 17.36
N TYR A 96 -23.07 -9.11 17.14
CA TYR A 96 -22.12 -10.16 17.52
C TYR A 96 -20.97 -10.32 16.50
N GLU A 97 -19.80 -10.72 16.99
CA GLU A 97 -18.62 -11.00 16.17
C GLU A 97 -18.76 -12.39 15.52
N ILE A 98 -18.48 -12.46 14.21
CA ILE A 98 -18.48 -13.70 13.43
C ILE A 98 -17.02 -14.14 13.30
N ASN A 99 -16.74 -15.38 13.67
CA ASN A 99 -15.45 -16.02 13.46
C ASN A 99 -15.67 -17.30 12.64
N ASP A 100 -15.46 -17.20 11.33
CA ASP A 100 -15.71 -18.28 10.37
C ASP A 100 -14.56 -18.38 9.35
N PRO A 101 -13.90 -19.54 9.21
CA PRO A 101 -12.80 -19.73 8.27
C PRO A 101 -13.16 -19.48 6.80
N SER A 102 -14.44 -19.53 6.42
CA SER A 102 -14.88 -19.23 5.04
C SER A 102 -14.68 -17.75 4.64
N LEU A 103 -14.38 -16.89 5.61
CA LEU A 103 -14.09 -15.46 5.46
C LEU A 103 -12.58 -15.16 5.41
N ASP A 104 -11.72 -16.17 5.58
CA ASP A 104 -10.27 -16.00 5.60
C ASP A 104 -9.73 -15.41 4.30
N ASP A 105 -10.31 -15.77 3.15
CA ASP A 105 -9.89 -15.25 1.86
C ASP A 105 -10.18 -13.74 1.72
N ILE A 106 -11.31 -13.26 2.27
CA ILE A 106 -11.64 -11.84 2.33
C ILE A 106 -10.61 -11.10 3.18
N MET A 107 -10.23 -11.65 4.34
CA MET A 107 -9.20 -11.05 5.20
C MET A 107 -7.84 -10.99 4.49
N HIS A 108 -7.48 -12.05 3.77
CA HIS A 108 -6.24 -12.10 3.00
C HIS A 108 -6.18 -11.10 1.84
N VAL A 109 -7.31 -10.75 1.23
CA VAL A 109 -7.37 -9.69 0.19
C VAL A 109 -7.39 -8.30 0.82
N LEU A 110 -8.14 -8.12 1.91
CA LEU A 110 -8.23 -6.83 2.63
C LEU A 110 -6.86 -6.38 3.14
N ASN A 111 -6.07 -7.31 3.68
CA ASN A 111 -4.73 -7.03 4.18
C ASN A 111 -3.77 -8.21 3.93
N PRO A 112 -3.14 -8.27 2.74
CA PRO A 112 -2.20 -9.34 2.42
C PRO A 112 -0.96 -9.28 3.33
N ARG A 113 -0.69 -10.36 4.07
CA ARG A 113 0.48 -10.48 4.96
C ARG A 113 1.38 -11.61 4.47
N PHE A 114 2.70 -11.37 4.48
CA PHE A 114 3.70 -12.35 4.06
C PHE A 114 4.53 -12.81 5.25
N THR A 115 4.78 -14.11 5.33
CA THR A 115 5.74 -14.68 6.30
C THR A 115 7.14 -14.74 5.70
N LYS A 116 8.16 -14.87 6.56
CA LYS A 116 9.55 -15.02 6.12
C LYS A 116 9.75 -16.31 5.32
N GLU A 117 8.98 -17.34 5.62
CA GLU A 117 8.99 -18.64 4.93
C GLU A 117 8.42 -18.51 3.53
N GLN A 118 7.29 -17.80 3.37
CA GLN A 118 6.71 -17.49 2.06
C GLN A 118 7.68 -16.66 1.22
N LEU A 119 8.33 -15.67 1.84
CA LEU A 119 9.31 -14.80 1.17
C LEU A 119 10.49 -15.59 0.59
N LYS A 120 10.99 -16.61 1.28
CA LYS A 120 12.09 -17.47 0.78
C LYS A 120 11.72 -18.26 -0.47
N GLN A 121 10.42 -18.51 -0.70
CA GLN A 121 9.92 -19.27 -1.84
C GLN A 121 9.34 -18.38 -2.95
N ILE A 122 9.22 -17.06 -2.71
CA ILE A 122 8.47 -16.17 -3.61
C ILE A 122 9.06 -16.13 -5.02
N ASP A 123 10.39 -16.12 -5.14
CA ASP A 123 11.10 -16.11 -6.43
C ASP A 123 11.11 -17.48 -7.12
N LYS A 124 10.86 -18.56 -6.37
CA LYS A 124 10.80 -19.93 -6.89
C LYS A 124 9.41 -20.31 -7.35
N ASN A 125 8.39 -19.60 -6.89
CA ASN A 125 7.02 -19.88 -7.21
C ASN A 125 6.68 -19.41 -8.63
N LYS A 126 6.42 -20.36 -9.55
CA LYS A 126 5.96 -20.10 -10.92
C LYS A 126 4.49 -20.48 -11.11
N LEU A 127 3.76 -20.68 -10.02
CA LEU A 127 2.36 -21.08 -10.08
C LEU A 127 1.49 -19.87 -10.44
N TRP A 128 0.67 -20.05 -11.47
CA TRP A 128 -0.39 -19.13 -11.81
C TRP A 128 -1.47 -19.17 -10.73
N SER A 129 -1.91 -18.00 -10.30
CA SER A 129 -3.07 -17.79 -9.46
C SER A 129 -4.29 -17.52 -10.33
N ARG A 130 -5.47 -17.91 -9.85
CA ARG A 130 -6.74 -17.65 -10.52
C ARG A 130 -7.60 -16.73 -9.67
N ALA A 131 -8.02 -15.62 -10.25
CA ALA A 131 -8.90 -14.64 -9.63
C ALA A 131 -10.38 -15.08 -9.72
N LEU A 132 -11.26 -14.39 -8.97
CA LEU A 132 -12.70 -14.71 -8.94
C LEU A 132 -13.42 -14.35 -10.24
N ASP A 133 -12.89 -13.38 -10.98
CA ASP A 133 -13.36 -13.01 -12.32
C ASP A 133 -12.94 -14.04 -13.41
N GLY A 134 -12.24 -15.10 -13.01
CA GLY A 134 -11.76 -16.16 -13.89
C GLY A 134 -10.44 -15.84 -14.61
N SER A 135 -9.86 -14.66 -14.39
CA SER A 135 -8.54 -14.31 -14.94
C SER A 135 -7.43 -15.07 -14.24
N ASP A 136 -6.48 -15.57 -15.04
CA ASP A 136 -5.24 -16.16 -14.54
C ASP A 136 -4.16 -15.07 -14.49
N TYR A 137 -3.40 -15.04 -13.40
CA TYR A 137 -2.32 -14.08 -13.21
C TYR A 137 -1.15 -14.71 -12.45
N LEU A 138 0.05 -14.17 -12.65
CA LEU A 138 1.23 -14.58 -11.89
C LEU A 138 1.51 -13.53 -10.80
N PRO A 139 1.59 -13.90 -9.51
CA PRO A 139 1.93 -12.96 -8.45
C PRO A 139 3.24 -12.23 -8.73
N GLY A 140 3.25 -10.91 -8.57
CA GLY A 140 4.38 -10.06 -8.96
C GLY A 140 4.38 -9.64 -10.44
N MET A 141 3.47 -10.16 -11.27
CA MET A 141 3.28 -9.79 -12.67
C MET A 141 1.84 -9.39 -12.99
N VAL A 142 1.13 -8.84 -12.01
CA VAL A 142 -0.23 -8.31 -12.18
C VAL A 142 -0.22 -6.92 -12.81
N GLY A 143 -1.25 -6.60 -13.58
CA GLY A 143 -1.45 -5.26 -14.13
C GLY A 143 -1.81 -4.24 -13.05
N LEU A 144 -1.34 -2.99 -13.22
CA LEU A 144 -1.78 -1.86 -12.40
C LEU A 144 -2.78 -1.01 -13.20
N ASN A 145 -3.92 -0.66 -12.60
CA ASN A 145 -4.88 0.22 -13.26
C ASN A 145 -4.25 1.59 -13.56
N ASN A 146 -4.45 2.09 -14.78
CA ASN A 146 -3.99 3.43 -15.17
C ASN A 146 -5.08 4.45 -14.78
N ILE A 147 -4.76 5.37 -13.88
CA ILE A 147 -5.71 6.37 -13.39
C ILE A 147 -5.30 7.72 -13.98
N MET A 148 -5.97 8.15 -15.06
CA MET A 148 -5.78 9.48 -15.65
C MET A 148 -4.34 9.81 -16.08
N GLY A 149 -3.62 8.85 -16.70
CA GLY A 149 -2.28 9.11 -17.26
C GLY A 149 -1.12 8.91 -16.28
N THR A 150 -1.28 7.99 -15.32
CA THR A 150 -0.25 7.63 -14.33
C THR A 150 0.55 6.39 -14.73
N ASP A 151 0.69 6.14 -16.03
CA ASP A 151 1.45 5.01 -16.57
C ASP A 151 2.93 5.06 -16.17
N PHE A 152 3.54 6.25 -16.12
CA PHE A 152 4.89 6.45 -15.62
C PHE A 152 5.09 5.97 -14.17
N VAL A 153 4.07 6.12 -13.32
CA VAL A 153 4.07 5.57 -11.95
C VAL A 153 4.04 4.06 -12.02
N ASN A 154 3.13 3.48 -12.80
CA ASN A 154 2.97 2.04 -12.92
C ASN A 154 4.26 1.37 -13.41
N VAL A 155 4.89 1.91 -14.45
CA VAL A 155 6.18 1.42 -14.99
C VAL A 155 7.29 1.50 -13.93
N THR A 156 7.35 2.60 -13.18
CA THR A 156 8.35 2.78 -12.12
C THR A 156 8.17 1.77 -11.00
N ILE A 157 6.94 1.59 -10.50
CA ILE A 157 6.63 0.62 -9.45
C ILE A 157 6.98 -0.79 -9.92
N GLN A 158 6.51 -1.19 -11.10
CA GLN A 158 6.78 -2.53 -11.65
C GLN A 158 8.27 -2.79 -11.81
N SER A 159 9.04 -1.80 -12.27
CA SER A 159 10.50 -1.88 -12.38
C SER A 159 11.18 -2.08 -11.02
N LEU A 160 10.82 -1.26 -10.03
CA LEU A 160 11.40 -1.35 -8.68
C LEU A 160 11.04 -2.67 -7.97
N MET A 161 9.86 -3.24 -8.23
CA MET A 161 9.44 -4.52 -7.66
C MET A 161 10.27 -5.72 -8.16
N ARG A 162 11.11 -5.55 -9.18
CA ARG A 162 12.06 -6.58 -9.64
C ARG A 162 13.34 -6.64 -8.81
N VAL A 163 13.64 -5.60 -8.03
CA VAL A 163 14.79 -5.60 -7.12
C VAL A 163 14.42 -6.37 -5.86
N ALA A 164 14.78 -7.65 -5.83
CA ALA A 164 14.41 -8.59 -4.78
C ALA A 164 14.63 -8.07 -3.34
N PRO A 165 15.80 -7.51 -2.94
CA PRO A 165 15.98 -7.01 -1.57
C PRO A 165 15.02 -5.85 -1.23
N PHE A 166 14.80 -4.92 -2.17
CA PHE A 166 13.87 -3.80 -2.01
C PHE A 166 12.43 -4.28 -1.89
N ARG A 167 11.97 -5.13 -2.81
CA ARG A 167 10.65 -5.79 -2.73
C ARG A 167 10.47 -6.53 -1.41
N ASN A 168 11.44 -7.37 -1.04
CA ASN A 168 11.39 -8.21 0.15
C ASN A 168 11.27 -7.39 1.43
N PHE A 169 11.89 -6.21 1.48
CA PHE A 169 11.74 -5.28 2.59
C PHE A 169 10.28 -4.84 2.75
N PHE A 170 9.61 -4.46 1.67
CA PHE A 170 8.23 -3.95 1.68
C PHE A 170 7.16 -5.04 1.78
N LEU A 171 7.47 -6.30 1.45
CA LEU A 171 6.53 -7.41 1.68
C LEU A 171 6.31 -7.72 3.16
N ILE A 172 7.30 -7.42 4.01
CA ILE A 172 7.26 -7.67 5.46
C ILE A 172 6.97 -6.36 6.20
N CYS A 173 5.72 -6.19 6.67
CA CYS A 173 5.28 -4.97 7.36
C CYS A 173 6.15 -4.59 8.56
N GLU A 174 6.67 -5.58 9.29
CA GLU A 174 7.49 -5.38 10.48
C GLU A 174 8.72 -4.52 10.19
N ASN A 175 9.26 -4.58 8.97
CA ASN A 175 10.44 -3.83 8.57
C ASN A 175 10.24 -2.32 8.59
N TYR A 176 9.03 -1.84 8.31
CA TYR A 176 8.70 -0.40 8.26
C TYR A 176 7.57 -0.01 9.22
N ARG A 177 7.12 -0.92 10.10
CA ARG A 177 6.05 -0.65 11.08
C ARG A 177 6.33 0.54 11.99
N HIS A 178 7.59 0.80 12.29
CA HIS A 178 8.02 1.92 13.13
C HIS A 178 7.99 3.27 12.40
N CYS A 179 7.95 3.27 11.07
CA CYS A 179 7.83 4.48 10.27
C CYS A 179 6.43 5.07 10.44
N LYS A 180 6.35 6.38 10.71
CA LYS A 180 5.08 7.11 10.85
C LYS A 180 4.52 7.60 9.51
N SER A 181 5.30 7.51 8.42
CA SER A 181 4.90 8.07 7.14
C SER A 181 3.81 7.22 6.48
N PRO A 182 2.60 7.75 6.27
CA PRO A 182 1.55 7.03 5.57
C PRO A 182 1.98 6.63 4.16
N PHE A 183 2.83 7.44 3.52
CA PHE A 183 3.37 7.18 2.18
C PHE A 183 4.13 5.85 2.11
N VAL A 184 5.01 5.58 3.08
CA VAL A 184 5.76 4.32 3.18
C VAL A 184 4.81 3.14 3.36
N HIS A 185 3.78 3.29 4.20
CA HIS A 185 2.78 2.25 4.41
C HIS A 185 1.96 1.98 3.14
N ARG A 186 1.53 3.02 2.41
CA ARG A 186 0.80 2.85 1.13
C ARG A 186 1.65 2.17 0.06
N PHE A 187 2.95 2.47 0.03
CA PHE A 187 3.88 1.78 -0.86
C PHE A 187 4.02 0.29 -0.51
N GLY A 188 4.13 -0.03 0.79
CA GLY A 188 4.15 -1.40 1.28
C GLY A 188 2.85 -2.16 0.97
N GLU A 189 1.70 -1.56 1.24
CA GLU A 189 0.38 -2.13 0.92
C GLU A 189 0.25 -2.46 -0.58
N LEU A 190 0.65 -1.53 -1.46
CA LEU A 190 0.65 -1.76 -2.91
C LEU A 190 1.59 -2.92 -3.28
N THR A 191 2.80 -2.95 -2.71
CA THR A 191 3.77 -4.02 -2.94
C THR A 191 3.20 -5.39 -2.55
N GLN A 192 2.53 -5.47 -1.40
CA GLN A 192 1.90 -6.70 -0.92
C GLN A 192 0.77 -7.16 -1.82
N LYS A 193 -0.08 -6.25 -2.29
CA LYS A 193 -1.18 -6.56 -3.22
C LYS A 193 -0.68 -7.06 -4.58
N ILE A 194 0.39 -6.46 -5.11
CA ILE A 194 1.02 -6.88 -6.38
C ILE A 194 1.50 -8.34 -6.32
N TRP A 195 2.03 -8.75 -5.16
CA TRP A 195 2.60 -10.08 -4.95
C TRP A 195 1.64 -11.08 -4.28
N HIS A 196 0.37 -10.71 -4.08
CA HIS A 196 -0.58 -11.57 -3.39
C HIS A 196 -1.17 -12.64 -4.31
N ALA A 197 -1.08 -13.90 -3.88
CA ALA A 197 -1.48 -15.06 -4.68
C ALA A 197 -2.99 -15.37 -4.65
N ARG A 198 -3.78 -14.63 -3.87
CA ARG A 198 -5.23 -14.87 -3.69
C ARG A 198 -6.06 -13.61 -3.94
N ASN A 199 -5.68 -12.77 -4.90
CA ASN A 199 -6.44 -11.59 -5.29
C ASN A 199 -7.77 -12.01 -5.92
N PHE A 200 -8.81 -11.21 -5.65
CA PHE A 200 -10.12 -11.41 -6.27
C PHE A 200 -10.15 -11.00 -7.75
N LYS A 201 -9.18 -10.20 -8.20
CA LYS A 201 -9.04 -9.70 -9.57
C LYS A 201 -7.61 -9.91 -10.06
N GLY A 202 -7.41 -10.13 -11.36
CA GLY A 202 -6.08 -10.26 -11.98
C GLY A 202 -5.29 -8.95 -12.13
N GLN A 203 -5.79 -7.85 -11.55
CA GLN A 203 -5.20 -6.52 -11.59
C GLN A 203 -5.34 -5.84 -10.22
N VAL A 204 -4.47 -4.86 -9.95
CA VAL A 204 -4.46 -4.09 -8.70
C VAL A 204 -4.59 -2.61 -9.01
N SER A 205 -5.43 -1.90 -8.28
CA SER A 205 -5.55 -0.45 -8.41
C SER A 205 -4.52 0.24 -7.50
N PRO A 206 -3.62 1.10 -8.04
CA PRO A 206 -2.64 1.84 -7.25
C PRO A 206 -3.23 3.10 -6.60
N HIS A 207 -4.56 3.25 -6.55
CA HIS A 207 -5.25 4.47 -6.17
C HIS A 207 -4.83 5.03 -4.80
N GLU A 208 -4.80 4.21 -3.74
CA GLU A 208 -4.37 4.67 -2.40
C GLU A 208 -2.92 5.20 -2.39
N PHE A 209 -2.04 4.56 -3.16
CA PHE A 209 -0.66 5.01 -3.31
C PHE A 209 -0.59 6.32 -4.11
N LEU A 210 -1.31 6.40 -5.23
CA LEU A 210 -1.38 7.62 -6.05
C LEU A 210 -1.91 8.82 -5.24
N GLN A 211 -2.89 8.64 -4.37
CA GLN A 211 -3.33 9.71 -3.47
C GLN A 211 -2.22 10.19 -2.53
N ALA A 212 -1.38 9.27 -2.03
CA ALA A 212 -0.23 9.63 -1.21
C ALA A 212 0.89 10.32 -2.03
N VAL A 213 0.96 10.06 -3.33
CA VAL A 213 1.88 10.72 -4.28
C VAL A 213 1.40 12.12 -4.65
N MET A 214 0.12 12.31 -4.99
CA MET A 214 -0.43 13.58 -5.51
C MET A 214 -0.23 14.79 -4.57
N GLY A 215 -0.15 14.55 -3.26
CA GLY A 215 0.15 15.61 -2.29
C GLY A 215 1.63 15.96 -2.14
N ARG A 216 2.54 15.23 -2.80
CA ARG A 216 3.99 15.31 -2.60
C ARG A 216 4.80 15.36 -3.90
N PHE A 217 4.21 14.95 -5.01
CA PHE A 217 4.78 15.00 -6.35
C PHE A 217 3.82 15.73 -7.27
N GLN A 218 4.30 16.77 -7.95
CA GLN A 218 3.49 17.50 -8.92
C GLN A 218 3.42 16.67 -10.20
N ILE A 219 2.26 16.06 -10.45
CA ILE A 219 1.99 15.33 -11.68
C ILE A 219 1.79 16.36 -12.80
N GLY A 220 2.83 16.60 -13.59
CA GLY A 220 2.74 17.36 -14.83
C GLY A 220 2.22 16.46 -15.97
N PRO A 221 1.71 17.04 -17.07
CA PRO A 221 1.16 16.29 -18.20
C PRO A 221 2.16 15.35 -18.91
N GLN A 222 3.44 15.36 -18.54
CA GLN A 222 4.47 14.42 -19.01
C GLN A 222 5.53 14.13 -17.94
N SER A 223 5.14 13.90 -16.69
CA SER A 223 6.10 13.45 -15.67
C SER A 223 6.79 12.16 -16.14
N LYS A 224 8.12 12.21 -16.29
CA LYS A 224 8.88 11.08 -16.85
C LYS A 224 9.11 10.01 -15.79
N PRO A 225 9.15 8.71 -16.16
CA PRO A 225 9.43 7.63 -15.21
C PRO A 225 10.70 7.86 -14.37
N PHE A 226 11.75 8.39 -14.99
CA PHE A 226 13.02 8.69 -14.31
C PHE A 226 12.89 9.77 -13.21
N GLU A 227 12.16 10.86 -13.49
CA GLU A 227 11.95 11.95 -12.53
C GLU A 227 11.16 11.44 -11.33
N PHE A 228 10.10 10.69 -11.61
CA PHE A 228 9.29 10.06 -10.57
C PHE A 228 10.08 9.03 -9.77
N MET A 229 10.89 8.19 -10.42
CA MET A 229 11.73 7.20 -9.74
C MET A 229 12.73 7.86 -8.79
N SER A 230 13.41 8.90 -9.25
CA SER A 230 14.37 9.65 -8.44
C SER A 230 13.69 10.27 -7.21
N TRP A 231 12.56 10.94 -7.40
CA TRP A 231 11.76 11.50 -6.32
C TRP A 231 11.26 10.43 -5.34
N LEU A 232 10.76 9.30 -5.87
CA LEU A 232 10.20 8.20 -5.09
C LEU A 232 11.25 7.59 -4.16
N LEU A 233 12.41 7.23 -4.71
CA LEU A 233 13.51 6.64 -3.95
C LEU A 233 14.03 7.61 -2.88
N ASN A 234 14.22 8.89 -3.21
CA ASN A 234 14.66 9.90 -2.27
C ASN A 234 13.64 10.14 -1.15
N THR A 235 12.34 10.17 -1.48
CA THR A 235 11.26 10.35 -0.51
C THR A 235 11.15 9.14 0.42
N LEU A 236 11.22 7.92 -0.12
CA LEU A 236 11.22 6.70 0.68
C LEU A 236 12.45 6.63 1.60
N HIS A 237 13.64 6.97 1.09
CA HIS A 237 14.85 7.05 1.90
C HIS A 237 14.69 8.02 3.06
N LYS A 238 14.23 9.25 2.78
CA LYS A 238 14.02 10.30 3.78
C LYS A 238 13.03 9.88 4.87
N ASP A 239 11.96 9.17 4.49
CA ASP A 239 10.91 8.73 5.42
C ASP A 239 11.30 7.46 6.20
N LEU A 240 12.16 6.61 5.65
CA LEU A 240 12.62 5.36 6.28
C LEU A 240 13.90 5.51 7.11
N ARG A 241 14.74 6.52 6.85
CA ARG A 241 15.96 6.72 7.62
C ARG A 241 15.62 6.95 9.09
N THR A 242 16.43 6.38 9.97
CA THR A 242 16.32 6.64 11.40
C THR A 242 17.27 7.76 11.78
N SER A 243 16.94 8.56 12.79
CA SER A 243 17.82 9.66 13.26
C SER A 243 19.22 9.19 13.67
N LYS A 244 19.39 7.90 13.97
CA LYS A 244 20.66 7.29 14.41
C LYS A 244 21.54 6.80 13.26
N LYS A 245 20.97 6.53 12.09
CA LYS A 245 21.69 5.98 10.92
C LYS A 245 21.14 6.61 9.65
N ASN A 246 21.99 7.30 8.91
CA ASN A 246 21.67 7.86 7.60
C ASN A 246 21.72 6.79 6.48
N THR A 247 21.17 5.60 6.76
CA THR A 247 21.02 4.53 5.76
C THR A 247 19.59 3.98 5.81
N SER A 248 19.21 3.29 4.74
CA SER A 248 17.92 2.65 4.54
C SER A 248 18.07 1.57 3.46
N ILE A 249 17.05 0.72 3.30
CA ILE A 249 17.01 -0.25 2.20
C ILE A 249 17.22 0.39 0.81
N ILE A 250 16.86 1.66 0.63
CA ILE A 250 17.04 2.37 -0.64
C ILE A 250 18.53 2.53 -0.93
N TYR A 251 19.32 2.95 0.06
CA TYR A 251 20.76 3.11 -0.10
C TYR A 251 21.44 1.76 -0.28
N ASP A 252 21.05 0.76 0.52
CA ASP A 252 21.58 -0.59 0.43
C ASP A 252 21.34 -1.25 -0.95
N CYS A 253 20.25 -0.89 -1.64
CA CYS A 253 19.91 -1.47 -2.95
C CYS A 253 20.39 -0.63 -4.15
N PHE A 254 20.35 0.69 -4.06
CA PHE A 254 20.44 1.57 -5.22
C PHE A 254 21.60 2.57 -5.18
N GLN A 255 22.22 2.81 -4.02
CA GLN A 255 23.32 3.75 -3.94
C GLN A 255 24.56 3.18 -4.64
N GLY A 256 25.22 4.03 -5.42
CA GLY A 256 26.55 3.79 -6.01
C GLY A 256 27.48 4.96 -5.68
N GLU A 257 28.73 4.82 -6.09
CA GLU A 257 29.76 5.84 -5.93
C GLU A 257 30.29 6.22 -7.31
N LEU A 258 30.51 7.51 -7.54
CA LEU A 258 31.11 8.03 -8.77
C LEU A 258 32.34 8.85 -8.40
N GLU A 259 33.49 8.50 -8.96
CA GLU A 259 34.71 9.29 -8.84
C GLU A 259 34.82 10.25 -10.03
N VAL A 260 34.84 11.56 -9.77
CA VAL A 260 34.96 12.60 -10.80
C VAL A 260 36.40 13.14 -10.81
N VAL A 261 37.19 12.69 -11.78
CA VAL A 261 38.56 13.16 -11.98
C VAL A 261 38.57 14.32 -12.98
N LYS A 262 39.10 15.48 -12.58
CA LYS A 262 39.35 16.61 -13.49
C LYS A 262 40.80 16.56 -13.96
N GLU A 263 41.02 16.25 -15.23
CA GLU A 263 42.34 16.41 -15.83
C GLU A 263 42.63 17.91 -16.03
N ILE A 264 43.58 18.44 -15.25
CA ILE A 264 44.15 19.76 -15.51
C ILE A 264 45.27 19.55 -16.53
N PRO A 265 45.13 20.04 -17.78
CA PRO A 265 46.20 19.93 -18.76
C PRO A 265 47.43 20.70 -18.26
N ASN A 266 48.54 19.99 -18.06
CA ASN A 266 49.81 20.58 -17.71
C ASN A 266 50.24 21.55 -18.83
N LYS A 267 50.19 22.85 -18.56
CA LYS A 267 50.96 23.82 -19.33
C LYS A 267 52.45 23.62 -19.04
N THR A 268 53.06 22.66 -19.71
CA THR A 268 54.52 22.63 -19.85
C THR A 268 54.95 23.65 -20.90
N GLY A 269 55.61 24.71 -20.45
CA GLY A 269 56.53 25.50 -21.27
C GLY A 269 56.05 26.90 -21.66
N MET A 270 56.31 27.89 -20.81
CA MET A 270 57.30 28.96 -21.05
C MET A 270 57.09 30.05 -19.99
N LYS A 271 58.14 30.31 -19.20
CA LYS A 271 58.26 31.54 -18.44
C LYS A 271 58.59 32.65 -19.44
N GLU A 272 57.84 33.74 -19.40
CA GLU A 272 58.38 35.08 -19.56
C GLU A 272 57.45 36.06 -18.86
N ASN A 273 58.07 36.97 -18.10
CA ASN A 273 57.43 37.97 -17.25
C ASN A 273 56.78 39.07 -18.10
N GLU A 274 55.70 39.67 -17.61
CA GLU A 274 55.57 41.13 -17.49
C GLU A 274 54.27 41.52 -16.77
N ASP A 275 54.31 42.73 -16.21
CA ASP A 275 53.55 43.27 -15.10
C ASP A 275 52.07 43.64 -15.36
N ASP A 276 51.41 43.93 -14.24
CA ASP A 276 50.30 44.88 -14.03
C ASP A 276 48.83 44.40 -14.03
N GLN A 277 48.35 44.32 -12.79
CA GLN A 277 47.16 44.97 -12.22
C GLN A 277 45.73 44.60 -12.64
N ASN A 278 44.99 44.26 -11.57
CA ASN A 278 43.57 44.49 -11.30
C ASN A 278 42.53 43.53 -11.88
N GLY A 279 41.97 42.74 -10.97
CA GLY A 279 40.68 42.08 -11.16
C GLY A 279 40.42 40.99 -10.13
N VAL A 280 40.30 41.36 -8.84
CA VAL A 280 39.72 40.45 -7.84
C VAL A 280 38.25 40.22 -8.22
N GLN A 281 37.97 39.13 -8.93
CA GLN A 281 36.63 38.55 -8.97
C GLN A 281 36.60 37.38 -7.99
N LYS A 282 36.03 37.64 -6.82
CA LYS A 282 35.48 36.63 -5.92
C LYS A 282 34.55 35.73 -6.72
N ILE A 283 34.95 34.50 -6.98
CA ILE A 283 34.01 33.44 -7.33
C ILE A 283 33.44 32.98 -5.99
N THR A 284 32.22 33.43 -5.72
CA THR A 284 31.39 32.95 -4.62
C THR A 284 31.23 31.43 -4.73
N GLU A 285 31.60 30.73 -3.66
CA GLU A 285 31.15 29.36 -3.38
C GLU A 285 29.62 29.37 -3.34
N ALA A 286 29.00 29.15 -4.49
CA ALA A 286 27.60 28.78 -4.56
C ALA A 286 27.54 27.27 -4.36
N GLU A 287 26.83 26.87 -3.31
CA GLU A 287 26.36 25.53 -3.00
C GLU A 287 25.88 24.84 -4.29
N MET A 288 26.73 24.01 -4.89
CA MET A 288 26.30 23.11 -5.96
C MET A 288 25.64 21.91 -5.28
N GLU A 289 24.30 21.89 -5.37
CA GLU A 289 23.46 20.72 -5.13
C GLU A 289 24.11 19.48 -5.77
N VAL A 290 24.71 18.63 -4.94
CA VAL A 290 25.01 17.24 -5.28
C VAL A 290 23.72 16.46 -5.10
N ASP A 291 22.75 16.72 -5.98
CA ASP A 291 21.44 16.06 -5.96
C ASP A 291 21.04 15.69 -7.40
N MET A 292 21.97 15.13 -8.17
CA MET A 292 21.67 14.45 -9.42
C MET A 292 22.89 13.68 -9.89
N ILE A 293 22.93 12.37 -9.64
CA ILE A 293 23.47 11.27 -10.48
C ILE A 293 23.23 10.00 -9.65
N ILE A 294 22.04 9.39 -9.73
CA ILE A 294 21.77 8.09 -9.08
C ILE A 294 21.37 6.99 -10.07
N LEU A 295 21.19 7.26 -11.36
CA LEU A 295 20.49 6.29 -12.23
C LEU A 295 21.12 5.99 -13.59
N GLN A 296 22.37 6.36 -13.85
CA GLN A 296 22.88 6.23 -15.22
C GLN A 296 23.56 4.90 -15.61
N GLU A 297 23.92 3.97 -14.71
CA GLU A 297 24.72 2.81 -15.17
C GLU A 297 24.36 1.41 -14.64
N LYS A 298 23.35 1.20 -13.79
CA LYS A 298 23.04 -0.16 -13.26
C LYS A 298 21.93 -0.94 -13.97
N LEU A 299 21.31 -0.41 -15.03
CA LEU A 299 20.19 -1.09 -15.73
C LEU A 299 20.62 -1.92 -16.96
N VAL A 300 21.91 -1.98 -17.29
CA VAL A 300 22.40 -2.70 -18.49
C VAL A 300 22.88 -4.14 -18.19
N GLU A 301 23.11 -4.54 -16.94
CA GLU A 301 23.73 -5.84 -16.63
C GLU A 301 22.80 -6.92 -16.05
N CYS A 302 21.48 -6.80 -16.16
CA CYS A 302 20.53 -7.86 -15.70
C CYS A 302 19.96 -8.74 -16.81
N HIS A 303 20.60 -8.80 -17.98
CA HIS A 303 20.32 -9.83 -18.98
C HIS A 303 21.58 -10.64 -19.30
N SER A 304 21.76 -11.74 -18.57
CA SER A 304 22.48 -12.94 -18.97
C SER A 304 21.95 -14.12 -18.15
#